data_AF-A0A512PI53-F1
#
_entry.id   AF-A0A512PI53-F1
#
_cell.length_a   1.000
_cell.length_b   1.000
_cell.length_c   1.000
_cell.angle_alpha   90.00
_cell.angle_beta   90.00
_cell.angle_gamma   90.00
#
_symmetry.space_group_name_H-M   'P 1'
#
loop_
_entity.id
_entity.type
_entity.pdbx_description
1 polymer ?
#
loop_
_entity_poly.entity_id
_entity_poly.type
_entity_poly.pdbx_seq_one_letter_code
_entity_poly.pdbx_strand_id
1 'polypeptide(L)'
;MGWGASVFPLSTVSDDETWEWLAEVVVGPMPAQRPADPDRPPTVRDVLRVLHDAGCQGDAWFTVDSSEPCATFDAAPPGGSRSELDMGGVSLHLVGERTPEGSPAEIRAAYERPLPADGRVDAVGFSKPHPDAVLRAAQAISTLCGAVVAMEDSGCESVVISPGETLESIRARTPWAR
;
A
#
# COMPACT_ATOMS: atom_id res chain seq x y z
N MET A 1 0.64 21.12 -0.32
CA MET A 1 1.12 19.72 -0.33
C MET A 1 -0.12 18.85 -0.30
N GLY A 2 -0.17 17.79 -1.11
CA GLY A 2 -1.30 16.85 -1.11
C GLY A 2 -1.06 15.77 -0.07
N TRP A 3 -2.12 15.29 0.58
CA TRP A 3 -2.06 14.15 1.48
C TRP A 3 -1.68 12.86 0.72
N GLY A 4 -0.99 11.93 1.38
CA GLY A 4 -0.59 10.64 0.83
C GLY A 4 -0.54 9.59 1.93
N ALA A 5 -0.45 8.33 1.53
CA ALA A 5 -0.31 7.21 2.46
C ALA A 5 0.50 6.09 1.83
N SER A 6 1.04 5.22 2.67
CA SER A 6 1.70 3.97 2.27
C SER A 6 1.15 2.80 3.07
N VAL A 7 1.06 1.65 2.43
CA VAL A 7 0.72 0.37 3.07
C VAL A 7 1.82 -0.63 2.79
N PHE A 8 2.34 -1.26 3.83
CA PHE A 8 3.39 -2.29 3.69
C PHE A 8 3.16 -3.45 4.69
N PRO A 9 3.54 -4.69 4.36
CA PRO A 9 3.46 -5.81 5.30
C PRO A 9 4.31 -5.52 6.53
N LEU A 10 3.79 -5.75 7.74
CA LEU A 10 4.53 -5.51 8.98
C LEU A 10 5.83 -6.32 9.05
N SER A 11 5.86 -7.46 8.38
CA SER A 11 7.02 -8.34 8.29
C SER A 11 8.18 -7.79 7.45
N THR A 12 7.99 -6.70 6.68
CA THR A 12 9.10 -6.04 5.96
C THR A 12 9.96 -5.17 6.87
N VAL A 13 9.52 -4.91 8.10
CA VAL A 13 10.29 -4.18 9.11
C VAL A 13 11.37 -5.10 9.68
N SER A 14 12.58 -5.06 9.10
CA SER A 14 13.62 -6.06 9.35
C SER A 14 14.61 -5.72 10.48
N ASP A 15 14.69 -4.45 10.88
CA ASP A 15 15.66 -3.97 11.88
C ASP A 15 14.96 -3.44 13.14
N ASP A 16 15.70 -3.49 14.25
CA ASP A 16 15.17 -3.14 15.57
C ASP A 16 14.90 -1.64 15.70
N GLU A 17 15.70 -0.81 15.04
CA GLU A 17 15.51 0.65 15.02
C GLU A 17 14.18 1.03 14.36
N THR A 18 13.88 0.47 13.18
CA THR A 18 12.61 0.71 12.48
C THR A 18 11.44 0.11 13.25
N TRP A 19 11.63 -1.02 13.94
CA TRP A 19 10.59 -1.63 14.78
C TRP A 19 10.24 -0.78 16.01
N GLU A 20 11.27 -0.27 16.71
CA GLU A 20 11.10 0.63 17.85
C GLU A 20 10.46 1.95 17.44
N TRP A 21 10.95 2.56 16.36
CA TRP A 21 10.33 3.75 15.78
C TRP A 21 8.86 3.52 15.42
N LEU A 22 8.55 2.42 14.74
CA LEU A 22 7.18 2.08 14.38
C LEU A 22 6.29 1.93 15.63
N ALA A 23 6.80 1.33 16.71
CA ALA A 23 6.07 1.23 17.97
C ALA A 23 5.77 2.59 18.62
N GLU A 24 6.55 3.64 18.33
CA GLU A 24 6.28 5.02 18.79
C GLU A 24 5.19 5.72 17.97
N VAL A 25 5.08 5.43 16.67
CA VAL A 25 4.14 6.10 15.75
C VAL A 25 2.86 5.31 15.47
N VAL A 26 2.78 4.05 15.91
CA VAL A 26 1.57 3.22 15.77
C VAL A 26 0.51 3.64 16.78
N VAL A 27 -0.68 3.91 16.26
CA VAL A 27 -1.88 4.12 17.06
C VAL A 27 -2.60 2.79 17.27
N GLY A 28 -2.61 2.35 18.53
CA GLY A 28 -3.26 1.12 18.95
C GLY A 28 -2.29 -0.03 19.26
N PRO A 29 -2.77 -1.28 19.29
CA PRO A 29 -1.96 -2.41 19.71
C PRO A 29 -0.93 -2.77 18.63
N MET A 30 0.34 -2.71 19.01
CA MET A 30 1.46 -3.31 18.27
C MET A 30 1.64 -4.76 18.73
N PRO A 31 1.92 -5.73 17.84
CA PRO A 31 2.29 -7.08 18.26
C PRO A 31 3.49 -7.06 19.22
N ALA A 32 3.46 -7.93 20.24
CA ALA A 32 4.53 -7.99 21.24
C ALA A 32 5.90 -8.42 20.66
N GLN A 33 5.88 -9.08 19.50
CA GLN A 33 7.06 -9.54 18.77
C GLN A 33 6.86 -9.27 17.29
N ARG A 34 7.96 -9.02 16.60
CA ARG A 34 7.97 -8.91 15.14
C ARG A 34 7.41 -10.21 14.53
N PRO A 35 6.48 -10.13 13.57
CA PRO A 35 6.08 -11.30 12.81
C PRO A 35 7.30 -11.98 12.20
N ALA A 36 7.31 -13.31 12.16
CA ALA A 36 8.27 -14.01 11.33
C ALA A 36 8.11 -13.52 9.87
N ASP A 37 9.23 -13.46 9.15
CA ASP A 37 9.26 -13.07 7.73
C ASP A 37 8.12 -13.80 6.98
N PRO A 38 7.38 -13.14 6.08
CA PRO A 38 6.39 -13.86 5.33
C PRO A 38 7.19 -14.80 4.41
N ASP A 39 6.92 -16.11 4.47
CA ASP A 39 7.56 -17.09 3.57
C ASP A 39 7.47 -16.67 2.09
N ARG A 40 6.53 -15.77 1.76
CA ARG A 40 6.38 -15.15 0.44
C ARG A 40 5.70 -13.77 0.50
N PRO A 41 6.40 -12.66 0.18
CA PRO A 41 5.76 -11.37 -0.07
C PRO A 41 4.74 -11.47 -1.22
N PRO A 42 3.65 -10.68 -1.21
CA PRO A 42 2.63 -10.72 -2.25
C PRO A 42 3.21 -10.27 -3.60
N THR A 43 2.72 -10.80 -4.72
CA THR A 43 3.17 -10.32 -6.03
C THR A 43 2.34 -9.13 -6.51
N VAL A 44 2.82 -8.41 -7.51
CA VAL A 44 2.06 -7.34 -8.21
C VAL A 44 0.67 -7.85 -8.60
N ARG A 45 0.58 -9.02 -9.23
CA ARG A 45 -0.69 -9.67 -9.58
C ARG A 45 -1.60 -9.88 -8.37
N ASP A 46 -1.08 -10.40 -7.26
CA ASP A 46 -1.89 -10.67 -6.07
C ASP A 46 -2.44 -9.38 -5.46
N VAL A 47 -1.60 -8.34 -5.36
CA VAL A 47 -1.99 -7.01 -4.87
C VAL A 47 -3.09 -6.40 -5.74
N LEU A 48 -2.89 -6.38 -7.06
CA LEU A 48 -3.89 -5.82 -7.99
C LEU A 48 -5.23 -6.55 -7.90
N ARG A 49 -5.21 -7.88 -7.81
CA ARG A 49 -6.43 -8.69 -7.67
C ARG A 49 -7.18 -8.33 -6.40
N VAL A 50 -6.53 -8.27 -5.23
CA VAL A 50 -7.25 -7.99 -3.98
C VAL A 50 -7.76 -6.55 -3.90
N LEU A 51 -7.07 -5.59 -4.52
CA LEU A 51 -7.55 -4.21 -4.59
C LEU A 51 -8.78 -4.11 -5.49
N HIS A 52 -8.79 -4.81 -6.62
CA HIS A 52 -9.95 -4.91 -7.50
C HIS A 52 -11.13 -5.59 -6.80
N ASP A 53 -10.90 -6.75 -6.16
CA ASP A 53 -11.93 -7.50 -5.41
C ASP A 53 -12.50 -6.69 -4.22
N ALA A 54 -11.70 -5.79 -3.65
CA ALA A 54 -12.13 -4.87 -2.61
C ALA A 54 -12.98 -3.69 -3.13
N GLY A 55 -13.11 -3.55 -4.46
CA GLY A 55 -13.82 -2.48 -5.16
C GLY A 55 -13.04 -1.16 -5.18
N CYS A 56 -11.74 -1.20 -4.88
CA CYS A 56 -10.93 0.00 -4.81
C CYS A 56 -10.57 0.50 -6.22
N GLN A 57 -10.56 1.82 -6.41
CA GLN A 57 -10.36 2.50 -7.68
C GLN A 57 -9.21 3.51 -7.59
N GLY A 58 -8.62 3.91 -8.72
CA GLY A 58 -7.50 4.84 -8.72
C GLY A 58 -6.72 4.90 -10.03
N ASP A 59 -5.75 5.79 -10.08
CA ASP A 59 -4.85 5.97 -11.20
C ASP A 59 -3.56 5.18 -10.96
N ALA A 60 -3.34 4.09 -11.68
CA ALA A 60 -2.06 3.36 -11.61
C ALA A 60 -0.93 4.24 -12.16
N TRP A 61 0.09 4.50 -11.35
CA TRP A 61 1.30 5.25 -11.73
C TRP A 61 2.43 4.30 -12.17
N PHE A 62 2.06 3.15 -12.69
CA PHE A 62 2.94 2.12 -13.21
C PHE A 62 2.25 1.40 -14.37
N THR A 63 3.03 0.67 -15.15
CA THR A 63 2.52 -0.32 -16.09
C THR A 63 2.96 -1.70 -15.66
N VAL A 64 2.28 -2.75 -16.09
CA VAL A 64 2.62 -4.14 -15.74
C VAL A 64 2.95 -4.88 -17.03
N ASP A 65 4.06 -5.62 -17.02
CA ASP A 65 4.45 -6.55 -18.09
C ASP A 65 3.55 -7.80 -18.03
N SER A 66 2.34 -7.67 -18.54
CA SER A 66 1.30 -8.70 -18.49
C SER A 66 0.39 -8.59 -19.70
N SER A 67 0.03 -9.74 -20.27
CA SER A 67 -1.05 -9.87 -21.26
C SER A 67 -2.44 -10.07 -20.62
N GLU A 68 -2.54 -10.14 -19.29
CA GLU A 68 -3.77 -10.43 -18.55
C GLU A 68 -4.52 -9.15 -18.12
N PRO A 69 -5.86 -9.09 -18.25
CA PRO A 69 -6.67 -7.91 -17.95
C PRO A 69 -6.76 -7.56 -16.46
N CYS A 70 -6.45 -8.48 -15.54
CA CYS A 70 -6.37 -8.19 -14.11
C CYS A 70 -5.16 -7.31 -13.72
N ALA A 71 -4.32 -6.95 -14.69
CA ALA A 71 -3.19 -6.06 -14.51
C ALA A 71 -3.54 -4.57 -14.63
N THR A 72 -4.81 -4.23 -14.90
CA THR A 72 -5.28 -2.85 -14.97
C THR A 72 -6.15 -2.50 -13.77
N PHE A 73 -5.83 -1.36 -13.16
CA PHE A 73 -6.69 -0.75 -12.16
C PHE A 73 -7.91 -0.13 -12.83
N ASP A 74 -9.08 -0.25 -12.21
CA ASP A 74 -10.25 0.47 -12.68
C ASP A 74 -10.03 1.97 -12.46
N ALA A 75 -9.79 2.68 -13.57
CA ALA A 75 -9.62 4.11 -13.56
C ALA A 75 -10.88 4.77 -12.97
N ALA A 76 -10.69 5.76 -12.10
CA ALA A 76 -11.81 6.53 -11.58
C ALA A 76 -12.56 7.20 -12.75
N PRO A 77 -13.91 7.21 -12.74
CA PRO A 77 -14.67 7.80 -13.83
C PRO A 77 -14.35 9.30 -13.97
N PRO A 78 -14.04 9.80 -15.18
CA PRO A 78 -13.65 11.19 -15.38
C PRO A 78 -14.78 12.15 -14.98
N GLY A 79 -14.48 13.07 -14.07
CA GLY A 79 -15.43 14.11 -13.62
C GLY A 79 -16.46 13.66 -12.57
N GLY A 80 -16.35 12.44 -12.06
CA GLY A 80 -17.14 11.97 -10.91
C GLY A 80 -16.66 12.61 -9.59
N SER A 81 -17.55 12.72 -8.61
CA SER A 81 -17.13 12.95 -7.21
C SER A 81 -16.18 11.83 -6.81
N ARG A 82 -15.07 12.16 -6.14
CA ARG A 82 -14.15 11.16 -5.60
C ARG A 82 -14.95 10.21 -4.70
N SER A 83 -14.93 8.93 -5.04
CA SER A 83 -15.57 7.87 -4.28
C SER A 83 -14.85 7.68 -2.95
N GLU A 84 -15.54 7.16 -1.94
CA GLU A 84 -14.90 6.70 -0.70
C GLU A 84 -13.87 5.56 -0.95
N LEU A 85 -13.94 4.95 -2.15
CA LEU A 85 -13.06 3.90 -2.65
C LEU A 85 -11.97 4.41 -3.62
N ASP A 86 -11.84 5.72 -3.81
CA ASP A 86 -10.80 6.33 -4.66
C ASP A 86 -9.47 6.43 -3.90
N MET A 87 -8.46 5.67 -4.34
CA MET A 87 -7.10 5.68 -3.80
C MET A 87 -6.18 6.71 -4.45
N GLY A 88 -6.71 7.53 -5.37
CA GLY A 88 -5.92 8.50 -6.11
C GLY A 88 -4.82 7.82 -6.93
N GLY A 89 -3.62 8.39 -6.91
CA GLY A 89 -2.46 7.80 -7.60
C GLY A 89 -1.88 6.61 -6.84
N VAL A 90 -1.77 5.44 -7.48
CA VAL A 90 -1.27 4.21 -6.85
C VAL A 90 0.11 3.85 -7.39
N SER A 91 1.09 3.64 -6.51
CA SER A 91 2.42 3.11 -6.83
C SER A 91 2.66 1.77 -6.15
N LEU A 92 3.45 0.91 -6.78
CA LEU A 92 3.92 -0.35 -6.19
C LEU A 92 5.43 -0.31 -6.07
N HIS A 93 5.95 -0.72 -4.91
CA HIS A 93 7.37 -0.85 -4.64
C HIS A 93 7.72 -2.33 -4.60
N LEU A 94 8.77 -2.70 -5.34
CA LEU A 94 9.22 -4.08 -5.44
C LEU A 94 10.35 -4.35 -4.45
N VAL A 95 10.32 -5.55 -3.86
CA VAL A 95 11.36 -6.04 -2.95
C VAL A 95 12.73 -5.92 -3.59
N GLY A 96 13.62 -5.15 -2.96
CA GLY A 96 15.01 -4.99 -3.39
C GLY A 96 15.22 -4.02 -4.55
N GLU A 97 14.16 -3.40 -5.08
CA GLU A 97 14.32 -2.27 -5.98
C GLU A 97 14.63 -1.01 -5.17
N ARG A 98 15.76 -0.38 -5.49
CA ARG A 98 16.13 0.90 -4.88
C ARG A 98 15.43 2.04 -5.60
N THR A 99 15.16 3.10 -4.86
CA THR A 99 14.75 4.39 -5.44
C THR A 99 15.71 4.75 -6.57
N PRO A 100 15.22 5.03 -7.79
CA PRO A 100 16.08 5.38 -8.91
C PRO A 100 16.93 6.60 -8.58
N GLU A 101 18.24 6.47 -8.74
CA GLU A 101 19.20 7.57 -8.64
C GLU A 101 19.71 7.91 -10.05
N GLY A 102 20.03 9.18 -10.29
CA GLY A 102 20.58 9.65 -11.56
C GLY A 102 19.97 10.95 -12.03
N SER A 103 20.12 11.24 -13.32
CA SER A 103 19.48 12.38 -13.95
C SER A 103 17.95 12.25 -13.92
N PRO A 104 17.19 13.36 -13.99
CA PRO A 104 15.73 13.31 -14.07
C PRO A 104 15.20 12.41 -15.20
N ALA A 105 15.95 12.28 -16.30
CA ALA A 105 15.59 11.40 -17.42
C ALA A 105 15.76 9.91 -17.08
N GLU A 106 16.84 9.54 -16.38
CA GLU A 106 17.08 8.16 -15.93
C GLU A 106 16.08 7.75 -14.86
N ILE A 107 15.79 8.65 -13.91
CA ILE A 107 14.76 8.45 -12.88
C ILE A 107 13.41 8.21 -13.56
N ARG A 108 13.03 9.07 -14.52
CA ARG A 108 11.79 8.93 -15.28
C ARG A 108 11.72 7.59 -16.03
N ALA A 109 12.79 7.23 -16.75
CA ALA A 109 12.85 5.97 -17.50
C ALA A 109 12.72 4.74 -16.58
N ALA A 110 13.26 4.81 -15.36
CA ALA A 110 13.13 3.75 -14.36
C ALA A 110 11.67 3.57 -13.89
N TYR A 111 10.95 4.67 -13.64
CA TYR A 111 9.52 4.62 -13.26
C TYR A 111 8.58 4.27 -14.43
N GLU A 112 8.97 4.53 -15.67
CA GLU A 112 8.19 4.17 -16.87
C GLU A 112 8.36 2.69 -17.27
N ARG A 113 9.34 1.98 -16.69
CA ARG A 113 9.57 0.56 -16.97
C ARG A 113 8.39 -0.29 -16.43
N PRO A 114 7.82 -1.18 -17.24
CA PRO A 114 6.77 -2.07 -16.78
C PRO A 114 7.22 -2.98 -15.63
N LEU A 115 6.37 -3.12 -14.60
CA LEU A 115 6.60 -4.01 -13.48
C LEU A 115 6.28 -5.47 -13.88
N PRO A 116 7.11 -6.46 -13.52
CA PRO A 116 6.76 -7.85 -13.73
C PRO A 116 5.56 -8.25 -12.87
N ALA A 117 4.57 -8.96 -13.44
CA ALA A 117 3.36 -9.37 -12.73
C ALA A 117 3.63 -10.29 -11.52
N ASP A 118 4.72 -11.04 -11.55
CA ASP A 118 5.22 -11.89 -10.47
C ASP A 118 6.28 -11.20 -9.59
N GLY A 119 6.59 -9.92 -9.86
CA GLY A 119 7.39 -9.07 -8.99
C GLY A 119 6.81 -9.02 -7.59
N ARG A 120 7.66 -9.20 -6.58
CA ARG A 120 7.27 -9.20 -5.16
C ARG A 120 7.14 -7.77 -4.68
N VAL A 121 6.01 -7.43 -4.05
CA VAL A 121 5.70 -6.09 -3.55
C VAL A 121 6.01 -6.02 -2.06
N ASP A 122 6.71 -4.97 -1.63
CA ASP A 122 6.95 -4.66 -0.20
C ASP A 122 6.19 -3.43 0.29
N ALA A 123 5.76 -2.53 -0.60
CA ALA A 123 4.90 -1.42 -0.25
C ALA A 123 3.98 -0.99 -1.41
N VAL A 124 2.84 -0.41 -1.04
CA VAL A 124 1.90 0.25 -1.93
C VAL A 124 1.79 1.72 -1.50
N GLY A 125 2.07 2.63 -2.42
CA GLY A 125 1.97 4.07 -2.18
C GLY A 125 0.67 4.64 -2.76
N PHE A 126 0.15 5.67 -2.10
CA PHE A 126 -1.10 6.32 -2.46
C PHE A 126 -0.93 7.85 -2.46
N SER A 127 -1.33 8.51 -3.55
CA SER A 127 -1.25 9.96 -3.71
C SER A 127 -2.64 10.59 -3.76
N LYS A 128 -2.91 11.47 -2.80
CA LYS A 128 -4.23 12.10 -2.56
C LYS A 128 -5.38 11.08 -2.50
N PRO A 129 -5.26 9.97 -1.75
CA PRO A 129 -6.35 9.02 -1.63
C PRO A 129 -7.52 9.60 -0.84
N HIS A 130 -8.66 8.91 -0.84
CA HIS A 130 -9.65 9.00 0.24
C HIS A 130 -9.18 8.11 1.41
N PRO A 131 -9.27 8.56 2.68
CA PRO A 131 -8.82 7.77 3.83
C PRO A 131 -9.39 6.36 3.90
N ASP A 132 -10.69 6.21 3.64
CA ASP A 132 -11.33 4.90 3.67
C ASP A 132 -10.85 3.96 2.57
N ALA A 133 -10.43 4.50 1.42
CA ALA A 133 -9.89 3.70 0.34
C ALA A 133 -8.54 3.07 0.75
N VAL A 134 -7.70 3.82 1.47
CA VAL A 134 -6.44 3.31 2.04
C VAL A 134 -6.72 2.23 3.08
N LEU A 135 -7.68 2.45 3.99
CA LEU A 135 -8.02 1.47 5.01
C LEU A 135 -8.61 0.19 4.41
N ARG A 136 -9.45 0.32 3.37
CA ARG A 136 -10.01 -0.80 2.63
C ARG A 136 -8.93 -1.58 1.88
N ALA A 137 -7.99 -0.87 1.25
CA ALA A 137 -6.83 -1.47 0.60
C ALA A 137 -5.94 -2.22 1.59
N ALA A 138 -5.62 -1.61 2.72
CA ALA A 138 -4.82 -2.24 3.77
C ALA A 138 -5.49 -3.48 4.36
N GLN A 139 -6.81 -3.43 4.59
CA GLN A 139 -7.60 -4.59 4.99
C GLN A 139 -7.55 -5.71 3.95
N ALA A 140 -7.62 -5.39 2.66
CA ALA A 140 -7.54 -6.38 1.58
C ALA A 140 -6.13 -7.00 1.49
N ILE A 141 -5.09 -6.18 1.52
CA ILE A 141 -3.69 -6.61 1.45
C ILE A 141 -3.33 -7.48 2.67
N SER A 142 -3.87 -7.18 3.86
CA SER A 142 -3.58 -7.99 5.05
C SER A 142 -3.98 -9.46 4.91
N THR A 143 -4.99 -9.76 4.05
CA THR A 143 -5.37 -11.15 3.75
C THR A 143 -4.32 -11.93 2.96
N LEU A 144 -3.38 -11.24 2.29
CA LEU A 144 -2.31 -11.86 1.50
C LEU A 144 -1.06 -12.16 2.33
N CYS A 145 -0.67 -11.22 3.19
CA CYS A 145 0.66 -11.22 3.82
C CYS A 145 0.63 -11.09 5.35
N GLY A 146 -0.54 -11.23 5.97
CA GLY A 146 -0.67 -11.07 7.42
C GLY A 146 -0.86 -9.61 7.82
N ALA A 147 -0.40 -9.23 9.01
CA ALA A 147 -0.56 -7.85 9.47
C ALA A 147 0.18 -6.86 8.55
N VAL A 148 -0.46 -5.73 8.26
CA VAL A 148 0.13 -4.62 7.47
C VAL A 148 0.16 -3.35 8.31
N VAL A 149 1.04 -2.44 7.95
CA VAL A 149 1.05 -1.08 8.46
C VAL A 149 0.44 -0.18 7.40
N ALA A 150 -0.56 0.62 7.77
CA ALA A 150 -1.00 1.77 6.98
C ALA A 150 -0.48 3.05 7.64
N MET A 151 0.19 3.89 6.87
CA MET A 151 0.94 5.05 7.38
C MET A 151 0.66 6.26 6.50
N GLU A 152 0.40 7.42 7.10
CA GLU A 152 0.30 8.65 6.32
C GLU A 152 1.69 9.16 5.86
N ASP A 153 1.72 10.03 4.84
CA ASP A 153 2.95 10.51 4.18
C ASP A 153 3.99 11.17 5.11
N SER A 154 3.56 11.70 6.26
CA SER A 154 4.49 12.27 7.26
C SER A 154 5.25 11.22 8.06
N GLY A 155 4.76 9.98 8.08
CA GLY A 155 5.23 8.90 8.94
C GLY A 155 4.85 9.05 10.42
N CYS A 156 4.18 10.14 10.82
CA CYS A 156 3.88 10.42 12.22
C CYS A 156 2.65 9.68 12.76
N GLU A 157 1.74 9.24 11.88
CA GLU A 157 0.55 8.49 12.28
C GLU A 157 0.44 7.21 11.46
N SER A 158 0.53 6.07 12.14
CA SER A 158 0.41 4.76 11.52
C SER A 158 -0.56 3.86 12.30
N VAL A 159 -1.06 2.84 11.62
CA VAL A 159 -1.99 1.87 12.19
C VAL A 159 -1.64 0.47 11.68
N VAL A 160 -1.49 -0.49 12.59
CA VAL A 160 -1.30 -1.90 12.24
C VAL A 160 -2.66 -2.53 12.00
N ILE A 161 -2.88 -3.15 10.85
CA ILE A 161 -4.13 -3.79 10.46
C ILE A 161 -3.89 -5.29 10.31
N SER A 162 -4.58 -6.07 11.14
CA SER A 162 -4.52 -7.52 11.15
C SER A 162 -5.55 -8.14 10.19
N PRO A 163 -5.31 -9.36 9.69
CA PRO A 163 -6.30 -10.09 8.91
C PRO A 163 -7.61 -10.27 9.69
N GLY A 164 -8.74 -10.03 9.02
CA GLY A 164 -10.07 -10.24 9.60
C GLY A 164 -10.64 -9.07 10.41
N GLU A 165 -9.89 -7.99 10.62
CA GLU A 165 -10.46 -6.77 11.21
C GLU A 165 -11.54 -6.15 10.31
N THR A 166 -12.53 -5.49 10.90
CA THR A 166 -13.57 -4.75 10.17
C THR A 166 -13.12 -3.32 9.86
N LEU A 167 -13.61 -2.75 8.76
CA LEU A 167 -13.31 -1.36 8.39
C LEU A 167 -13.73 -0.36 9.49
N GLU A 168 -14.85 -0.61 10.16
CA GLU A 168 -15.33 0.20 11.29
C GLU A 168 -14.35 0.19 12.46
N SER A 169 -13.84 -0.99 12.85
CA SER A 169 -12.84 -1.15 13.91
C SER A 169 -11.52 -0.43 13.55
N ILE A 170 -11.08 -0.56 12.31
CA ILE A 170 -9.86 0.08 11.82
C ILE A 170 -10.04 1.61 11.81
N ARG A 171 -11.16 2.12 11.27
CA ARG A 171 -11.46 3.55 11.19
C ARG A 171 -11.53 4.18 12.58
N ALA A 172 -12.16 3.50 13.55
CA ALA A 172 -12.30 4.03 14.91
C ALA A 172 -10.97 4.38 15.59
N ARG A 173 -9.87 3.71 15.21
CA ARG A 173 -8.53 3.93 15.77
C ARG A 173 -7.55 4.62 14.82
N THR A 174 -7.93 4.87 13.57
CA THR A 174 -7.06 5.53 12.58
C THR A 174 -7.21 7.06 12.71
N PRO A 175 -6.16 7.81 13.10
CA PRO A 175 -6.29 9.24 13.39
C PRO A 175 -6.68 10.09 12.17
N TRP A 176 -6.09 9.79 11.01
CA TRP A 176 -6.29 10.51 9.75
C TRP A 176 -7.53 10.07 8.95
N ALA A 177 -8.32 9.11 9.46
CA ALA A 177 -9.56 8.65 8.85
C ALA A 177 -10.82 9.15 9.58
N ARG A 178 -10.70 10.26 10.33
CA ARG A 178 -11.77 10.88 11.12
C ARG A 178 -12.25 12.20 10.53
#